data_AF-A0A2T6NTJ2-F1
#
_entry.id   AF-A0A2T6NTJ2-F1
#
_cell.length_a   1.000
_cell.length_b   1.000
_cell.length_c   1.000
_cell.angle_alpha   90.00
_cell.angle_beta   90.00
_cell.angle_gamma   90.00
#
_symmetry.space_group_name_H-M   'P 1'
#
loop_
_entity.id
_entity.type
_entity.pdbx_description
1 polymer ?
#
loop_
_entity_poly.entity_id
_entity_poly.type
_entity_poly.pdbx_seq_one_letter_code
_entity_poly.pdbx_strand_id
1 'polypeptide(L)'
;MLILVYYLFLLICAALGVFFFALYIHSKQTLQALSAVLLLLPVAYEAWVLENCNGECNIRVDLVVLFPVELLFLSALSLYSWRRFKNLPANK
;
A
#
# COMPACT_ATOMS: atom_id res chain seq x y z
N MET A 1 18.99 12.86 1.46
CA MET A 1 18.02 12.40 2.49
C MET A 1 16.69 11.97 1.88
N LEU A 2 16.08 12.76 0.98
CA LEU A 2 14.81 12.41 0.29
C LEU A 2 14.85 11.10 -0.51
N ILE A 3 15.94 10.81 -1.24
CA ILE A 3 16.09 9.57 -2.02
C ILE A 3 16.07 8.30 -1.14
N LEU A 4 16.62 8.35 0.07
CA LEU A 4 16.60 7.19 0.97
C LEU A 4 15.17 6.93 1.47
N VAL A 5 14.48 7.98 1.90
CA VAL A 5 13.07 7.91 2.36
C VAL A 5 12.17 7.40 1.24
N TYR A 6 12.46 7.79 0.02
CA TYR A 6 11.78 7.35 -1.19
C TYR A 6 11.87 5.84 -1.42
N TYR A 7 13.08 5.29 -1.49
CA TYR A 7 13.25 3.84 -1.67
C TYR A 7 12.72 3.05 -0.49
N LEU A 8 12.84 3.58 0.73
CA LEU A 8 12.26 2.97 1.92
C LEU A 8 10.74 2.89 1.82
N PHE A 9 10.09 3.97 1.35
CA PHE A 9 8.65 4.00 1.13
C PHE A 9 8.21 2.97 0.09
N LEU A 10 8.88 2.90 -1.07
CA LEU A 10 8.59 1.89 -2.09
C LEU A 10 8.73 0.47 -1.55
N LEU A 11 9.78 0.21 -0.75
CA LEU A 11 10.02 -1.08 -0.12
C LEU A 11 8.94 -1.44 0.90
N ILE A 12 8.48 -0.47 1.70
CA ILE A 12 7.38 -0.66 2.66
C ILE A 12 6.06 -0.96 1.93
N CYS A 13 5.73 -0.20 0.87
CA CYS A 13 4.52 -0.45 0.07
C CYS A 13 4.55 -1.83 -0.58
N ALA A 14 5.68 -2.24 -1.16
CA ALA A 14 5.84 -3.57 -1.72
C ALA A 14 5.70 -4.67 -0.66
N ALA A 15 6.35 -4.50 0.50
CA ALA A 15 6.27 -5.45 1.61
C ALA A 15 4.83 -5.59 2.16
N LEU A 16 4.14 -4.46 2.36
CA LEU A 16 2.74 -4.44 2.82
C LEU A 16 1.79 -5.01 1.76
N GLY A 17 2.03 -4.74 0.48
CA GLY A 17 1.26 -5.31 -0.63
C GLY A 17 1.33 -6.85 -0.62
N VAL A 18 2.54 -7.41 -0.54
CA VAL A 18 2.75 -8.86 -0.42
C VAL A 18 2.08 -9.41 0.84
N PHE A 19 2.24 -8.72 1.98
CA PHE A 19 1.63 -9.13 3.25
C PHE A 19 0.10 -9.14 3.19
N PHE A 20 -0.54 -8.10 2.65
CA PHE A 20 -2.00 -8.05 2.50
C PHE A 20 -2.51 -9.08 1.50
N PHE A 21 -1.77 -9.35 0.44
CA PHE A 21 -2.11 -10.43 -0.48
C PHE A 21 -2.00 -11.81 0.18
N ALA A 22 -0.99 -12.04 1.02
CA ALA A 22 -0.88 -13.26 1.81
C ALA A 22 -2.04 -13.41 2.80
N LEU A 23 -2.46 -12.32 3.46
CA LEU A 23 -3.66 -12.32 4.29
C LEU A 23 -4.91 -12.67 3.47
N TYR A 24 -5.04 -12.15 2.23
CA TYR A 24 -6.16 -12.50 1.35
C TYR A 24 -6.19 -14.00 1.04
N ILE A 25 -5.04 -14.62 0.78
CA ILE A 25 -4.97 -16.07 0.54
C ILE A 25 -5.57 -16.84 1.72
N HIS A 26 -5.31 -16.37 2.94
CA HIS A 26 -5.77 -17.00 4.19
C HIS A 26 -7.23 -16.67 4.55
N SER A 27 -7.66 -15.41 4.44
CA SER A 27 -8.96 -14.94 4.91
C SER A 27 -10.05 -14.93 3.83
N LYS A 28 -9.65 -14.99 2.54
CA LYS A 28 -10.48 -14.79 1.34
C LYS A 28 -11.25 -13.47 1.33
N GLN A 29 -10.83 -12.48 2.12
CA GLN A 29 -11.45 -11.15 2.16
C GLN A 29 -10.96 -10.30 0.98
N THR A 30 -11.85 -9.96 0.06
CA THR A 30 -11.54 -9.16 -1.14
C THR A 30 -10.93 -7.79 -0.81
N LEU A 31 -11.29 -7.21 0.34
CA LEU A 31 -10.72 -5.95 0.83
C LEU A 31 -9.20 -6.02 1.03
N GLN A 32 -8.64 -7.19 1.37
CA GLN A 32 -7.20 -7.37 1.54
C GLN A 32 -6.48 -7.43 0.18
N ALA A 33 -7.08 -8.10 -0.80
CA ALA A 33 -6.57 -8.11 -2.17
C ALA A 33 -6.62 -6.70 -2.78
N LEU A 34 -7.71 -5.97 -2.57
CA LEU A 34 -7.88 -4.62 -3.06
C LEU A 34 -6.86 -3.66 -2.42
N SER A 35 -6.63 -3.78 -1.11
CA SER A 35 -5.59 -3.01 -0.41
C SER A 35 -4.19 -3.34 -0.91
N ALA A 36 -3.91 -4.61 -1.21
CA ALA A 36 -2.63 -5.03 -1.76
C ALA A 36 -2.36 -4.46 -3.16
N VAL A 37 -3.37 -4.46 -4.03
CA VAL A 37 -3.27 -3.91 -5.39
C VAL A 37 -3.13 -2.39 -5.36
N LEU A 38 -3.92 -1.71 -4.54
CA LEU A 38 -3.85 -0.25 -4.41
C LEU A 38 -2.48 0.21 -3.92
N LEU A 39 -1.83 -0.52 -3.01
CA LEU A 39 -0.45 -0.20 -2.58
C LEU A 39 0.60 -0.28 -3.70
N LEU A 40 0.30 -0.89 -4.85
CA LEU A 40 1.17 -0.89 -6.02
C LEU A 40 1.01 0.35 -6.90
N LEU A 41 -0.10 1.09 -6.81
CA LEU A 41 -0.29 2.35 -7.53
C LEU A 41 0.82 3.36 -7.25
N PRO A 42 1.18 3.67 -5.99
CA PRO A 42 2.25 4.62 -5.72
C PRO A 42 3.58 4.12 -6.27
N VAL A 43 3.85 2.81 -6.25
CA VAL A 43 5.06 2.22 -6.85
C VAL A 43 5.10 2.43 -8.37
N ALA A 44 3.99 2.16 -9.06
CA ALA A 44 3.89 2.30 -10.51
C ALA A 44 3.92 3.76 -10.96
N TYR A 45 3.21 4.64 -10.25
CA TYR A 45 3.24 6.08 -10.46
C TYR A 45 4.66 6.60 -10.35
N GLU A 46 5.38 6.19 -9.31
CA GLU A 46 6.74 6.63 -9.05
C GLU A 46 7.76 6.11 -10.07
N ALA A 47 7.65 4.86 -10.49
CA ALA A 47 8.46 4.34 -11.59
C ALA A 47 8.24 5.13 -12.88
N TRP A 48 6.97 5.45 -13.19
CA TRP A 48 6.62 6.26 -14.35
C TRP A 48 7.14 7.70 -14.25
N VAL A 49 7.06 8.30 -13.07
CA VAL A 49 7.60 9.64 -12.80
C VAL A 49 9.11 9.66 -12.99
N LEU A 50 9.84 8.68 -12.46
CA LEU A 50 11.30 8.58 -12.62
C LEU A 50 11.73 8.48 -14.09
N GLU A 51 10.95 7.80 -14.92
CA GLU A 51 11.25 7.64 -16.35
C GLU A 51 10.89 8.89 -17.18
N ASN A 52 9.90 9.68 -16.77
CA ASN A 52 9.36 10.79 -17.58
C ASN A 52 9.73 12.20 -17.07
N CYS A 53 10.23 12.34 -15.85
CA CYS A 53 10.61 13.65 -15.31
C CYS A 53 12.07 14.03 -15.64
N ASN A 54 12.25 14.92 -16.63
CA ASN A 54 13.54 15.56 -16.98
C ASN A 54 13.72 16.97 -16.33
N GLY A 55 12.97 17.32 -15.27
CA GLY A 55 12.97 18.65 -14.64
C GLY A 55 12.60 18.67 -13.15
N GLU A 56 12.09 19.80 -12.62
CA GLU A 56 11.63 19.96 -11.22
C GLU A 56 10.34 19.18 -10.96
N CYS A 57 10.47 17.87 -10.84
CA CYS A 57 9.38 17.00 -10.45
C CYS A 57 9.02 17.27 -8.97
N ASN A 58 7.76 17.62 -8.69
CA ASN A 58 7.29 17.99 -7.35
C ASN A 58 7.05 16.76 -6.44
N ILE A 59 8.03 15.84 -6.43
CA ILE A 59 8.06 14.55 -5.68
C ILE A 59 7.81 14.77 -4.18
N ARG A 60 7.95 16.00 -3.69
CA ARG A 60 7.88 16.34 -2.27
C ARG A 60 6.47 16.28 -1.69
N VAL A 61 5.42 16.59 -2.46
CA VAL A 61 4.04 16.58 -1.93
C VAL A 61 3.47 15.17 -1.89
N ASP A 62 3.72 14.39 -2.95
CA ASP A 62 3.23 13.02 -3.05
C ASP A 62 3.88 12.11 -2.01
N LEU A 63 5.20 12.21 -1.85
CA LEU A 63 5.97 11.42 -0.89
C LEU A 63 5.67 11.74 0.58
N VAL A 64 5.32 13.00 0.89
CA VAL A 64 5.17 13.47 2.28
C VAL A 64 3.72 13.43 2.74
N VAL A 65 2.75 13.57 1.83
CA VAL A 65 1.33 13.72 2.21
C VAL A 65 0.47 12.63 1.60
N LEU A 66 0.48 12.50 0.27
CA LEU A 66 -0.45 11.61 -0.42
C LEU A 66 -0.21 10.14 -0.05
N PHE A 67 1.04 9.72 -0.15
CA PHE A 67 1.48 8.36 0.08
C PHE A 67 1.38 7.88 1.53
N PRO A 68 1.76 8.66 2.55
CA PRO A 68 1.51 8.27 3.94
C PRO A 68 0.01 8.13 4.25
N VAL A 69 -0.83 9.01 3.72
CA VAL A 69 -2.29 8.96 3.92
C VAL A 69 -2.87 7.70 3.26
N GLU A 70 -2.48 7.41 2.02
CA GLU A 70 -2.89 6.20 1.31
C GLU A 70 -2.46 4.93 2.07
N LEU A 71 -1.20 4.87 2.50
CA LEU A 71 -0.66 3.72 3.24
C LEU A 71 -1.41 3.50 4.56
N LEU A 72 -1.70 4.56 5.31
CA LEU A 72 -2.50 4.47 6.54
C LEU A 72 -3.93 4.01 6.26
N PHE A 73 -4.57 4.57 5.23
CA PHE A 73 -5.95 4.25 4.87
C PHE A 73 -6.10 2.78 4.46
N LEU A 74 -5.23 2.29 3.55
CA LEU A 74 -5.25 0.91 3.07
C LEU A 74 -4.88 -0.07 4.19
N SER A 75 -3.95 0.31 5.07
CA SER A 75 -3.62 -0.50 6.25
C SER A 75 -4.80 -0.61 7.21
N ALA A 76 -5.50 0.49 7.48
CA ALA A 76 -6.69 0.49 8.33
C ALA A 76 -7.81 -0.38 7.74
N LEU A 77 -7.99 -0.32 6.42
CA LEU A 77 -9.00 -1.10 5.69
C LEU A 77 -8.68 -2.60 5.69
N SER A 78 -7.41 -2.96 5.50
CA SER A 78 -6.91 -4.33 5.65
C SER A 78 -7.10 -4.85 7.08
N LEU A 79 -6.75 -4.06 8.09
CA LEU A 79 -6.96 -4.40 9.52
C LEU A 79 -8.43 -4.55 9.88
N TYR A 80 -9.30 -3.68 9.36
CA TYR A 80 -10.74 -3.78 9.54
C TYR A 80 -11.30 -5.10 8.96
N SER A 81 -10.90 -5.44 7.73
CA SER A 81 -11.32 -6.70 7.10
C SER A 81 -10.87 -7.92 7.90
N TRP A 82 -9.67 -7.86 8.48
CA TRP A 82 -9.12 -8.93 9.31
C TRP A 82 -9.86 -9.08 10.63
N ARG A 83 -10.21 -7.96 11.30
CA ARG A 83 -11.05 -7.98 12.51
C ARG A 83 -12.42 -8.57 12.22
N ARG A 84 -13.04 -8.18 11.10
CA ARG A 84 -14.32 -8.76 10.67
C ARG A 84 -14.20 -10.27 10.46
N PHE A 85 -13.14 -10.74 9.81
CA PHE A 85 -12.87 -12.17 9.63
C PHE A 85 -12.75 -12.92 10.97
N LYS A 86 -12.00 -12.37 11.95
CA LYS A 86 -11.85 -13.00 13.27
C LYS A 86 -13.13 -13.01 14.12
N ASN A 87 -14.00 -12.02 13.93
CA ASN A 87 -15.24 -11.88 14.67
C ASN A 87 -16.41 -12.64 14.03
N LEU A 88 -16.23 -13.22 12.83
CA LEU A 88 -17.21 -14.14 12.29
C LEU A 88 -17.23 -15.39 13.19
N PRO A 89 -18.38 -15.78 13.73
CA PRO A 89 -18.48 -17.01 14.50
C PRO A 89 -18.01 -18.15 13.60
N ALA A 90 -17.11 -18.98 14.12
CA ALA A 90 -16.72 -20.23 13.49
C ALA A 90 -17.96 -21.14 13.45
N ASN A 91 -18.84 -20.93 12.47
CA ASN A 91 -19.81 -21.92 12.07
C ASN A 91 -19.00 -23.05 11.43
N LYS A 92 -18.57 -23.97 12.30
CA LYS A 92 -18.23 -25.34 11.95
C LYS A 92 -19.46 -26.03 11.37
#